data_AF-A0A946CBQ7-F1
#
_entry.id   AF-A0A946CBQ7-F1
#
_cell.length_a   1.000
_cell.length_b   1.000
_cell.length_c   1.000
_cell.angle_alpha   90.00
_cell.angle_beta   90.00
_cell.angle_gamma   90.00
#
_symmetry.space_group_name_H-M   'P 1'
#
loop_
_entity.id
_entity.type
_entity.pdbx_description
1 polymer ?
#
loop_
_entity_poly.entity_id
_entity_poly.type
_entity_poly.pdbx_seq_one_letter_code
_entity_poly.pdbx_strand_id
1 'polypeptide(L)'
;MICKNYSKYRRRQEVSLLIHWRQNCRIPSKVPLFTSIFIFLSCVAPAFADRFADQAHPIFKKHCISCHGPDKQKGGITLHEIDSIDNAFKNFQLLENIIDQVEHEEMPPDDEDIQPTDTERETLIKALSEVVERVRSGNVPQRAGRTTLRRLNRNEYHYTVRDLFGVNFNPSKDFPADGAGGEGFDNMADALFSTPTLLEKYLSAAKKVIDSVYADPALKKKVIFKLPDTENDPKSAARQVLTYHATLAYRRRLSEEDLDPLLKAFARAQQDDKDFEQSLRAPLTALLV
;
A
#
# COMPACT_ATOMS: atom_id res chain seq x y z
N MET A 1 -15.72 8.07 48.01
CA MET A 1 -16.06 9.22 47.15
C MET A 1 -15.52 8.90 45.77
N ILE A 2 -16.41 8.71 44.77
CA ILE A 2 -16.15 8.56 43.31
C ILE A 2 -15.42 7.26 42.91
N CYS A 3 -15.79 6.49 41.87
CA CYS A 3 -17.06 6.09 41.27
C CYS A 3 -16.73 4.81 40.46
N LYS A 4 -17.66 3.84 40.45
CA LYS A 4 -17.56 2.52 39.82
C LYS A 4 -17.91 2.53 38.32
N ASN A 5 -17.38 1.53 37.61
CA ASN A 5 -18.00 0.72 36.53
C ASN A 5 -18.86 1.41 35.46
N TYR A 6 -18.46 1.27 34.20
CA TYR A 6 -19.38 1.33 33.06
C TYR A 6 -19.64 -0.07 32.50
N SER A 7 -20.89 -0.51 32.66
CA SER A 7 -21.49 -1.66 32.01
C SER A 7 -22.51 -1.15 30.99
N LYS A 8 -22.49 -1.74 29.79
CA LYS A 8 -23.66 -2.25 29.06
C LYS A 8 -24.86 -1.31 28.93
N TYR A 9 -25.17 -0.81 27.72
CA TYR A 9 -26.57 -0.57 27.34
C TYR A 9 -26.84 -0.63 25.83
N ARG A 10 -28.04 -1.08 25.53
CA ARG A 10 -28.62 -1.60 24.28
C ARG A 10 -29.93 -0.83 24.06
N ARG A 11 -30.25 -0.39 22.83
CA ARG A 11 -31.60 -0.03 22.30
C ARG A 11 -31.37 0.61 20.91
N ARG A 12 -31.95 0.25 19.75
CA ARG A 12 -33.30 -0.19 19.30
C ARG A 12 -34.42 0.79 19.68
N GLN A 13 -35.20 1.17 18.65
CA GLN A 13 -36.25 2.21 18.55
C GLN A 13 -35.62 3.56 18.14
N GLU A 14 -35.99 4.24 17.04
CA GLU A 14 -37.29 4.36 16.37
C GLU A 14 -37.13 4.51 14.84
N VAL A 15 -37.93 3.75 14.10
CA VAL A 15 -38.25 3.97 12.69
C VAL A 15 -39.72 4.36 12.67
N SER A 16 -40.00 5.66 12.60
CA SER A 16 -41.26 6.23 12.15
C SER A 16 -41.06 7.74 12.06
N LEU A 17 -41.63 8.39 11.05
CA LEU A 17 -41.55 9.84 10.73
C LEU A 17 -40.49 10.27 9.69
N LEU A 18 -40.45 9.61 8.53
CA LEU A 18 -39.82 10.17 7.30
C LEU A 18 -40.78 10.27 6.11
N ILE A 19 -42.05 10.55 6.39
CA ILE A 19 -43.05 10.91 5.37
C ILE A 19 -43.86 12.08 5.95
N HIS A 20 -43.48 13.32 5.63
CA HIS A 20 -44.40 14.50 5.53
C HIS A 20 -43.72 15.86 5.27
N TRP A 21 -42.40 15.97 5.15
CA TRP A 21 -41.76 17.28 4.84
C TRP A 21 -41.62 17.53 3.34
N ARG A 22 -42.77 17.60 2.64
CA ARG A 22 -42.85 18.05 1.25
C ARG A 22 -43.98 19.05 1.10
N GLN A 23 -43.84 20.24 1.69
CA GLN A 23 -44.55 21.47 1.30
C GLN A 23 -44.04 22.66 2.13
N ASN A 24 -43.80 23.80 1.47
CA ASN A 24 -43.42 25.12 1.99
C ASN A 24 -41.93 25.43 2.27
N CYS A 25 -41.16 25.60 1.19
CA CYS A 25 -40.14 26.65 1.15
C CYS A 25 -40.39 27.54 -0.09
N ARG A 26 -40.99 28.71 0.13
CA ARG A 26 -41.04 29.80 -0.86
C ARG A 26 -39.65 30.44 -0.94
N ILE A 27 -39.07 30.44 -2.14
CA ILE A 27 -37.79 31.10 -2.45
C ILE A 27 -38.10 32.58 -2.73
N PRO A 28 -37.59 33.56 -1.96
CA PRO A 28 -37.55 34.93 -2.42
C PRO A 28 -36.40 35.05 -3.43
N SER A 29 -36.74 35.43 -4.66
CA SER A 29 -35.82 35.76 -5.72
C SER A 29 -35.22 37.16 -5.48
N LYS A 30 -33.95 37.31 -5.90
CA LYS A 30 -33.12 38.53 -5.97
C LYS A 30 -32.15 38.73 -4.80
N VAL A 31 -30.97 38.14 -4.93
CA VAL A 31 -29.72 38.62 -4.31
C VAL A 31 -28.79 39.09 -5.43
N PRO A 32 -28.20 40.30 -5.33
CA PRO A 32 -27.41 40.88 -6.41
C PRO A 32 -26.05 40.20 -6.55
N LEU A 33 -25.61 40.12 -7.80
CA LEU A 33 -24.38 39.52 -8.29
C LEU A 33 -23.14 40.26 -7.74
N PHE A 34 -22.66 39.89 -6.55
CA PHE A 34 -21.31 40.27 -6.11
C PHE A 34 -20.31 39.27 -6.69
N THR A 35 -19.53 39.71 -7.67
CA THR A 35 -18.37 38.99 -8.22
C THR A 35 -17.33 38.79 -7.12
N SER A 36 -17.43 37.68 -6.38
CA SER A 36 -16.37 37.19 -5.52
C SER A 36 -15.21 36.72 -6.38
N ILE A 37 -14.19 37.57 -6.50
CA ILE A 37 -12.85 37.17 -6.91
C ILE A 37 -12.35 36.21 -5.83
N PHE A 38 -12.41 34.91 -6.13
CA PHE A 38 -11.67 33.89 -5.38
C PHE A 38 -10.19 34.14 -5.64
N ILE A 39 -9.52 34.86 -4.74
CA ILE A 39 -8.07 34.86 -4.65
C ILE A 39 -7.69 33.44 -4.23
N PHE A 40 -7.32 32.62 -5.22
CA PHE A 40 -6.59 31.38 -5.01
C PHE A 40 -5.25 31.77 -4.37
N LEU A 41 -5.21 31.79 -3.04
CA LEU A 41 -3.97 31.80 -2.29
C LEU A 41 -3.31 30.45 -2.55
N SER A 42 -2.59 30.37 -3.67
CA SER A 42 -1.77 29.24 -4.03
C SER A 42 -0.74 29.10 -2.93
N CYS A 43 -0.93 28.12 -2.05
CA CYS A 43 0.11 27.67 -1.15
C CYS A 43 1.18 27.06 -2.05
N VAL A 44 2.12 27.89 -2.52
CA VAL A 44 3.39 27.42 -3.06
C VAL A 44 4.09 26.78 -1.88
N ALA A 45 3.79 25.51 -1.63
CA ALA A 45 4.74 24.66 -0.92
C ALA A 45 6.05 24.85 -1.69
N PRO A 46 7.16 25.23 -1.02
CA PRO A 46 8.43 25.14 -1.70
C PRO A 46 8.57 23.68 -2.09
N ALA A 47 8.41 23.41 -3.39
CA ALA A 47 9.11 22.30 -3.99
C ALA A 47 10.55 22.58 -3.60
N PHE A 48 11.06 21.85 -2.61
CA PHE A 48 12.44 21.98 -2.18
C PHE A 48 13.25 21.74 -3.44
N ALA A 49 13.79 22.83 -3.99
CA ALA A 49 14.56 22.80 -5.21
C ALA A 49 15.65 21.76 -5.00
N ASP A 50 15.80 20.86 -5.98
CA ASP A 50 16.83 19.85 -5.96
C ASP A 50 18.18 20.56 -6.11
N ARG A 51 18.71 21.06 -4.99
CA ARG A 51 19.98 21.81 -4.94
C ARG A 51 21.12 21.00 -5.51
N PHE A 52 21.05 19.67 -5.48
CA PHE A 52 22.02 18.82 -6.13
C PHE A 52 21.95 18.99 -7.65
N ALA A 53 20.76 18.84 -8.25
CA ALA A 53 20.58 19.02 -9.69
C ALA A 53 20.84 20.47 -10.16
N ASP A 54 20.50 21.46 -9.34
CA ASP A 54 20.61 22.88 -9.69
C ASP A 54 22.00 23.47 -9.44
N GLN A 55 22.75 22.98 -8.45
CA GLN A 55 24.02 23.57 -8.01
C GLN A 55 25.20 22.63 -8.20
N ALA A 56 25.13 21.38 -7.73
CA ALA A 56 26.25 20.44 -7.80
C ALA A 56 26.47 19.86 -9.22
N HIS A 57 25.39 19.45 -9.88
CA HIS A 57 25.48 18.78 -11.18
C HIS A 57 26.03 19.66 -12.32
N PRO A 58 25.71 20.97 -12.42
CA PRO A 58 26.37 21.86 -13.38
C PRO A 58 27.88 21.98 -13.16
N ILE A 59 28.33 21.98 -11.89
CA ILE A 59 29.75 22.03 -11.53
C ILE A 59 30.44 20.73 -11.95
N PHE A 60 29.81 19.57 -11.74
CA PHE A 60 30.31 18.29 -12.26
C PHE A 60 30.47 18.29 -13.78
N LYS A 61 29.49 18.83 -14.52
CA LYS A 61 29.58 18.95 -15.98
C LYS A 61 30.72 19.83 -16.45
N LYS A 62 30.98 20.93 -15.73
CA LYS A 62 32.00 21.91 -16.10
C LYS A 62 33.42 21.42 -15.80
N HIS A 63 33.62 20.81 -14.63
CA HIS A 63 34.96 20.58 -14.07
C HIS A 63 35.34 19.11 -13.89
N CYS A 64 34.38 18.18 -13.78
CA CYS A 64 34.66 16.81 -13.34
C CYS A 64 34.42 15.74 -14.41
N ILE A 65 33.38 15.90 -15.24
CA ILE A 65 32.96 14.89 -16.23
C ILE A 65 33.97 14.72 -17.37
N SER A 66 34.84 15.70 -17.64
CA SER A 66 35.92 15.55 -18.63
C SER A 66 36.89 14.40 -18.30
N CYS A 67 37.10 14.13 -17.00
CA CYS A 67 38.01 13.09 -16.50
C CYS A 67 37.31 11.89 -15.85
N HIS A 68 36.08 12.06 -15.38
CA HIS A 68 35.24 11.04 -14.72
C HIS A 68 33.93 10.77 -15.48
N GLY A 69 33.96 10.93 -16.80
CA GLY A 69 32.85 10.77 -17.72
C GLY A 69 32.80 9.40 -18.41
N PRO A 70 32.04 9.28 -19.51
CA PRO A 70 31.98 8.04 -20.30
C PRO A 70 33.29 7.75 -21.04
N ASP A 71 34.01 8.79 -21.47
CA ASP A 71 35.24 8.64 -22.27
C ASP A 71 36.50 8.40 -21.43
N LYS A 72 36.53 8.93 -20.21
CA LYS A 72 37.65 8.82 -19.26
C LYS A 72 37.12 8.56 -17.86
N GLN A 73 37.75 7.62 -17.16
CA GLN A 73 37.38 7.20 -15.80
C GLN A 73 38.63 7.18 -14.92
N LYS A 74 39.26 8.36 -14.73
CA LYS A 74 40.43 8.47 -13.86
C LYS A 74 40.07 7.97 -12.45
N GLY A 75 40.92 7.14 -11.85
CA GLY A 75 40.68 6.55 -10.53
C GLY A 75 39.51 5.55 -10.45
N GLY A 76 38.94 5.10 -11.59
CA GLY A 76 37.80 4.18 -11.60
C GLY A 76 36.48 4.81 -11.15
N ILE A 77 36.38 6.15 -11.15
CA ILE A 77 35.21 6.90 -10.72
C ILE A 77 34.40 7.39 -11.93
N THR A 78 33.07 7.26 -11.85
CA THR A 78 32.11 7.72 -12.86
C THR A 78 31.10 8.70 -12.28
N LEU A 79 31.10 9.95 -12.76
CA LEU A 79 30.21 11.02 -12.26
C LEU A 79 29.05 11.33 -13.21
N HIS A 80 29.13 10.90 -14.47
CA HIS A 80 28.09 11.15 -15.47
C HIS A 80 26.77 10.40 -15.18
N GLU A 81 26.78 9.37 -14.33
CA GLU A 81 25.59 8.65 -13.88
C GLU A 81 24.90 9.34 -12.67
N ILE A 82 25.56 10.31 -12.04
CA ILE A 82 25.04 11.04 -10.87
C ILE A 82 24.35 12.32 -11.36
N ASP A 83 23.28 12.13 -12.13
CA ASP A 83 22.53 13.19 -12.83
C ASP A 83 21.30 13.70 -12.06
N SER A 84 20.96 13.03 -10.95
CA SER A 84 19.75 13.28 -10.17
C SER A 84 20.00 13.05 -8.69
N ILE A 85 19.18 13.67 -7.83
CA ILE A 85 19.27 13.47 -6.37
C ILE A 85 19.09 12.01 -5.95
N ASP A 86 18.29 11.25 -6.70
CA ASP A 86 18.07 9.83 -6.42
C ASP A 86 19.35 9.01 -6.66
N ASN A 87 20.12 9.34 -7.68
CA ASN A 87 21.43 8.72 -7.93
C ASN A 87 22.50 9.25 -6.96
N ALA A 88 22.39 10.51 -6.52
CA ALA A 88 23.24 11.07 -5.48
C ALA A 88 23.06 10.33 -4.14
N PHE A 89 21.82 10.01 -3.74
CA PHE A 89 21.55 9.22 -2.52
C PHE A 89 22.15 7.81 -2.59
N LYS A 90 22.07 7.14 -3.74
CA LYS A 90 22.65 5.78 -3.90
C LYS A 90 24.17 5.78 -3.81
N ASN A 91 24.81 6.88 -4.20
CA ASN A 91 26.26 7.01 -4.27
C ASN A 91 26.82 7.90 -3.14
N PHE A 92 26.13 7.99 -1.99
CA PHE A 92 26.52 8.91 -0.91
C PHE A 92 27.97 8.74 -0.42
N GLN A 93 28.49 7.49 -0.39
CA GLN A 93 29.87 7.22 0.00
C GLN A 93 30.88 7.84 -0.98
N LEU A 94 30.54 7.83 -2.27
CA LEU A 94 31.35 8.48 -3.30
C LEU A 94 31.27 10.01 -3.14
N LEU A 95 30.10 10.56 -2.78
CA LEU A 95 29.97 11.99 -2.51
C LEU A 95 30.78 12.44 -1.30
N GLU A 96 30.86 11.65 -0.23
CA GLU A 96 31.75 11.91 0.92
C GLU A 96 33.21 12.00 0.46
N ASN A 97 33.69 11.04 -0.33
CA ASN A 97 35.05 11.08 -0.84
C ASN A 97 35.31 12.29 -1.76
N ILE A 98 34.31 12.70 -2.56
CA ILE A 98 34.42 13.89 -3.41
C ILE A 98 34.51 15.15 -2.55
N ILE A 99 33.70 15.26 -1.49
CA ILE A 99 33.78 16.38 -0.54
C ILE A 99 35.20 16.48 0.01
N ASP A 100 35.76 15.38 0.52
CA ASP A 100 37.10 15.35 1.10
C ASP A 100 38.17 15.80 0.10
N GLN A 101 38.14 15.28 -1.13
CA GLN A 101 39.12 15.61 -2.18
C GLN A 101 39.02 17.06 -2.64
N VAL A 102 37.81 17.60 -2.72
CA VAL A 102 37.55 18.99 -3.12
C VAL A 102 37.90 19.97 -2.00
N GLU A 103 37.67 19.59 -0.74
CA GLU A 103 38.01 20.37 0.45
C GLU A 103 39.52 20.51 0.65
N HIS A 104 40.29 19.46 0.35
CA HIS A 104 41.75 19.48 0.41
C HIS A 104 42.43 20.01 -0.86
N GLU A 105 41.64 20.52 -1.83
CA GLU A 105 42.13 21.03 -3.12
C GLU A 105 42.93 20.00 -3.94
N GLU A 106 42.83 18.71 -3.62
CA GLU A 106 43.47 17.62 -4.38
C GLU A 106 42.78 17.38 -5.73
N MET A 107 41.53 17.83 -5.87
CA MET A 107 40.74 17.76 -7.09
C MET A 107 40.08 19.11 -7.42
N PRO A 108 40.09 19.53 -8.70
CA PRO A 108 40.82 18.95 -9.84
C PRO A 108 42.36 19.12 -9.76
N PRO A 109 43.17 18.25 -10.38
CA PRO A 109 44.62 18.34 -10.36
C PRO A 109 45.18 19.68 -10.87
N ASP A 110 46.30 20.15 -10.31
CA ASP A 110 46.93 21.43 -10.65
C ASP A 110 47.33 21.58 -12.13
N ASP A 111 47.49 20.47 -12.86
CA ASP A 111 47.85 20.44 -14.28
C ASP A 111 46.66 20.67 -15.23
N GLU A 112 45.44 20.83 -14.71
CA GLU A 112 44.24 21.09 -15.51
C GLU A 112 43.94 22.61 -15.64
N ASP A 113 43.65 23.04 -16.88
CA ASP A 113 43.43 24.46 -17.23
C ASP A 113 42.14 25.07 -16.64
N ILE A 114 41.20 24.22 -16.21
CA ILE A 114 39.87 24.64 -15.74
C ILE A 114 39.70 24.25 -14.28
N GLN A 115 40.01 25.19 -13.39
CA GLN A 115 39.81 25.06 -11.96
C GLN A 115 38.48 25.71 -11.52
N PRO A 116 37.77 25.13 -10.55
CA PRO A 116 36.62 25.78 -9.93
C PRO A 116 37.08 27.02 -9.15
N THR A 117 36.25 28.07 -9.14
CA THR A 117 36.47 29.20 -8.24
C THR A 117 36.19 28.79 -6.79
N ASP A 118 36.74 29.49 -5.81
CA ASP A 118 36.49 29.22 -4.38
C ASP A 118 34.99 29.20 -4.07
N THR A 119 34.23 30.09 -4.70
CA THR A 119 32.76 30.15 -4.58
C THR A 119 32.06 28.92 -5.19
N GLU A 120 32.56 28.38 -6.30
CA GLU A 120 32.06 27.14 -6.89
C GLU A 120 32.39 25.94 -6.00
N ARG A 121 33.61 25.91 -5.42
CA ARG A 121 34.06 24.88 -4.47
C ARG A 121 33.18 24.82 -3.23
N GLU A 122 32.96 25.96 -2.57
CA GLU A 122 32.09 26.08 -1.40
C GLU A 122 30.64 25.66 -1.72
N THR A 123 30.13 26.08 -2.89
CA THR A 123 28.77 25.72 -3.34
C THR A 123 28.64 24.22 -3.54
N LEU A 124 29.66 23.59 -4.16
CA LEU A 124 29.69 22.14 -4.37
C LEU A 124 29.72 21.39 -3.05
N ILE A 125 30.67 21.72 -2.16
CA ILE A 125 30.82 21.06 -0.85
C ILE A 125 29.52 21.16 -0.06
N LYS A 126 28.89 22.33 -0.04
CA LYS A 126 27.62 22.55 0.67
C LYS A 126 26.49 21.70 0.08
N ALA A 127 26.33 21.70 -1.24
CA ALA A 127 25.28 20.93 -1.90
C ALA A 127 25.45 19.42 -1.68
N LEU A 128 26.68 18.90 -1.75
CA LEU A 128 26.97 17.48 -1.49
C LEU A 128 26.78 17.13 -0.01
N SER A 129 27.24 17.98 0.90
CA SER A 129 27.08 17.78 2.35
C SER A 129 25.61 17.71 2.76
N GLU A 130 24.75 18.54 2.15
CA GLU A 130 23.29 18.47 2.37
C GLU A 130 22.71 17.11 1.93
N VAL A 131 23.21 16.51 0.85
CA VAL A 131 22.79 15.17 0.41
C VAL A 131 23.25 14.11 1.40
N VAL A 132 24.53 14.13 1.81
CA VAL A 132 25.11 13.18 2.76
C VAL A 132 24.40 13.23 4.11
N GLU A 133 24.16 14.42 4.66
CA GLU A 133 23.48 14.59 5.94
C GLU A 133 22.02 14.11 5.90
N ARG A 134 21.34 14.24 4.75
CA ARG A 134 20.00 13.67 4.56
C ARG A 134 20.02 12.15 4.59
N VAL A 135 21.03 11.51 4.00
CA VAL A 135 21.21 10.05 4.07
C VAL A 135 21.46 9.62 5.51
N ARG A 136 22.40 10.27 6.20
CA ARG A 136 22.74 9.97 7.60
C ARG A 136 21.57 10.16 8.57
N SER A 137 20.79 11.22 8.39
CA SER A 137 19.60 11.50 9.21
C SER A 137 18.37 10.65 8.83
N GLY A 138 18.45 9.82 7.79
CA GLY A 138 17.32 9.04 7.28
C GLY A 138 16.23 9.89 6.60
N ASN A 139 16.47 11.19 6.39
CA ASN A 139 15.59 12.12 5.66
C ASN A 139 15.79 12.02 4.14
N VAL A 140 15.80 10.78 3.66
CA VAL A 140 15.73 10.43 2.25
C VAL A 140 14.31 9.99 1.94
N PRO A 141 13.82 10.19 0.70
CA PRO A 141 12.55 9.60 0.30
C PRO A 141 12.62 8.08 0.53
N GLN A 142 11.89 7.60 1.55
CA GLN A 142 11.74 6.19 1.86
C GLN A 142 10.92 5.54 0.75
N ARG A 143 11.57 5.29 -0.39
CA ARG A 143 11.01 4.46 -1.44
C ARG A 143 11.26 3.03 -1.01
N ALA A 144 10.38 2.51 -0.15
CA ALA A 144 10.25 1.07 0.01
C ALA A 144 10.22 0.49 -1.40
N GLY A 145 11.23 -0.30 -1.74
CA GLY A 145 11.38 -0.85 -3.09
C GLY A 145 10.12 -1.58 -3.53
N ARG A 146 10.11 -2.07 -4.77
CA ARG A 146 9.01 -2.94 -5.22
C ARG A 146 8.97 -4.17 -4.33
N THR A 147 7.95 -4.26 -3.48
CA THR A 147 7.67 -5.49 -2.74
C THR A 147 7.23 -6.55 -3.76
N THR A 148 7.88 -7.71 -3.73
CA THR A 148 7.42 -8.84 -4.53
C THR A 148 6.07 -9.30 -4.01
N LEU A 149 5.18 -9.74 -4.92
CA LEU A 149 3.91 -10.32 -4.50
C LEU A 149 4.21 -11.58 -3.67
N ARG A 150 3.91 -11.52 -2.37
CA ARG A 150 4.05 -12.66 -1.46
C ARG A 150 2.69 -13.18 -1.04
N ARG A 151 2.62 -14.48 -0.80
CA ARG A 151 1.48 -15.08 -0.10
C ARG A 151 1.49 -14.72 1.38
N LEU A 152 0.36 -14.95 2.04
CA LEU A 152 0.29 -14.93 3.50
C LEU A 152 1.08 -16.11 4.06
N ASN A 153 1.84 -15.86 5.12
CA ASN A 153 2.48 -16.91 5.89
C ASN A 153 1.43 -17.72 6.69
N ARG A 154 1.83 -18.84 7.27
CA ARG A 154 0.94 -19.77 8.00
C ARG A 154 0.18 -19.06 9.12
N ASN A 155 0.86 -18.21 9.88
CA ASN A 155 0.29 -17.49 11.01
C ASN A 155 -0.66 -16.37 10.54
N GLU A 156 -0.24 -15.60 9.53
CA GLU A 156 -1.04 -14.57 8.87
C GLU A 156 -2.33 -15.13 8.27
N TYR A 157 -2.27 -16.30 7.64
CA TYR A 157 -3.44 -16.99 7.12
C TYR A 157 -4.40 -17.39 8.26
N HIS A 158 -3.87 -18.00 9.33
CA HIS A 158 -4.68 -18.38 10.49
C HIS A 158 -5.45 -17.19 11.07
N TYR A 159 -4.76 -16.07 11.32
CA TYR A 159 -5.39 -14.88 11.88
C TYR A 159 -6.37 -14.22 10.92
N THR A 160 -6.03 -14.15 9.62
CA THR A 160 -6.93 -13.58 8.60
C THR A 160 -8.22 -14.37 8.52
N VAL A 161 -8.15 -15.70 8.47
CA VAL A 161 -9.35 -16.55 8.41
C VAL A 161 -10.19 -16.44 9.68
N ARG A 162 -9.56 -16.39 10.85
CA ARG A 162 -10.25 -16.17 12.13
C ARG A 162 -10.99 -14.84 12.14
N ASP A 163 -10.38 -13.77 11.63
CA ASP A 163 -10.97 -12.44 11.64
C ASP A 163 -12.13 -12.33 10.64
N LEU A 164 -11.98 -12.93 9.44
CA LEU A 164 -13.03 -12.95 8.41
C LEU A 164 -14.25 -13.78 8.81
N PHE A 165 -14.04 -15.01 9.28
CA PHE A 165 -15.12 -16.00 9.46
C PHE A 165 -15.44 -16.32 10.92
N GLY A 166 -14.60 -15.88 11.88
CA GLY A 166 -14.82 -16.12 13.32
C GLY A 166 -14.53 -17.53 13.80
N VAL A 167 -13.82 -18.36 13.01
CA VAL A 167 -13.52 -19.76 13.36
C VAL A 167 -12.44 -19.86 14.45
N ASN A 168 -12.61 -20.78 15.40
CA ASN A 168 -11.76 -20.90 16.59
C ASN A 168 -10.67 -22.00 16.50
N PHE A 169 -10.48 -22.62 15.34
CA PHE A 169 -9.41 -23.62 15.12
C PHE A 169 -8.32 -23.04 14.22
N ASN A 170 -7.17 -23.72 14.15
CA ASN A 170 -6.08 -23.33 13.26
C ASN A 170 -6.20 -24.03 11.89
N PRO A 171 -6.63 -23.35 10.81
CA PRO A 171 -6.80 -23.95 9.50
C PRO A 171 -5.47 -24.21 8.78
N SER A 172 -4.39 -23.52 9.18
CA SER A 172 -3.07 -23.62 8.57
C SER A 172 -2.12 -24.55 9.33
N LYS A 173 -2.62 -25.28 10.34
CA LYS A 173 -1.83 -26.25 11.13
C LYS A 173 -1.09 -27.27 10.27
N ASP A 174 -1.70 -27.70 9.17
CA ASP A 174 -1.17 -28.73 8.27
C ASP A 174 -0.30 -28.14 7.14
N PHE A 175 -0.02 -26.84 7.17
CA PHE A 175 0.83 -26.19 6.15
C PHE A 175 2.31 -26.48 6.46
N PRO A 176 3.15 -26.63 5.42
CA PRO A 176 4.60 -26.66 5.60
C PRO A 176 5.09 -25.40 6.33
N ALA A 177 6.24 -25.51 6.99
CA ALA A 177 6.89 -24.35 7.59
C ALA A 177 7.26 -23.33 6.50
N ASP A 178 7.06 -22.04 6.81
CA ASP A 178 7.50 -20.96 5.95
C ASP A 178 9.02 -20.78 6.04
N GLY A 179 9.67 -20.46 4.92
CA GLY A 179 11.10 -20.21 4.89
C GLY A 179 11.45 -18.88 5.56
N ALA A 180 12.52 -18.85 6.35
CA ALA A 180 12.94 -17.67 7.09
C ALA A 180 13.90 -16.73 6.32
N GLY A 181 14.15 -17.01 5.04
CA GLY A 181 15.00 -16.21 4.14
C GLY A 181 16.46 -16.02 4.59
N GLY A 182 16.94 -16.78 5.58
CA GLY A 182 18.28 -16.63 6.17
C GLY A 182 18.33 -15.72 7.40
N GLU A 183 17.41 -14.76 7.51
CA GLU A 183 17.39 -13.74 8.57
C GLU A 183 16.49 -14.09 9.76
N GLY A 184 15.82 -15.26 9.73
CA GLY A 184 15.02 -15.75 10.85
C GLY A 184 13.56 -15.26 10.89
N PHE A 185 13.11 -14.50 9.89
CA PHE A 185 11.74 -13.97 9.80
C PHE A 185 10.85 -14.77 8.85
N ASP A 186 9.65 -15.14 9.30
CA ASP A 186 8.68 -15.96 8.55
C ASP A 186 7.79 -15.15 7.58
N ASN A 187 8.12 -13.89 7.32
CA ASN A 187 7.36 -12.97 6.47
C ASN A 187 8.17 -12.43 5.27
N MET A 188 9.35 -12.99 5.02
CA MET A 188 10.21 -12.58 3.91
C MET A 188 9.60 -13.01 2.58
N ALA A 189 9.33 -12.03 1.70
CA ALA A 189 8.68 -12.25 0.42
C ALA A 189 9.44 -13.26 -0.47
N ASP A 190 10.76 -13.17 -0.46
CA ASP A 190 11.66 -14.01 -1.27
C ASP A 190 11.77 -15.46 -0.76
N ALA A 191 11.19 -15.78 0.40
CA ALA A 191 11.17 -17.14 0.94
C ALA A 191 9.76 -17.78 0.91
N LEU A 192 8.74 -17.02 0.50
CA LEU A 192 7.33 -17.42 0.52
C LEU A 192 6.82 -17.81 -0.88
N PHE A 193 7.36 -18.90 -1.41
CA PHE A 193 6.89 -19.48 -2.67
C PHE A 193 5.65 -20.38 -2.46
N SER A 194 4.83 -20.53 -3.50
CA SER A 194 3.65 -21.40 -3.50
C SER A 194 3.96 -22.70 -4.24
N THR A 195 4.05 -23.81 -3.51
CA THR A 195 4.17 -25.15 -4.11
C THR A 195 2.78 -25.71 -4.45
N PRO A 196 2.65 -26.60 -5.45
CA PRO A 196 1.36 -27.24 -5.77
C PRO A 196 0.72 -27.93 -4.56
N THR A 197 1.52 -28.62 -3.75
CA THR A 197 1.07 -29.25 -2.50
C THR A 197 0.51 -28.24 -1.50
N LEU A 198 1.06 -27.02 -1.44
CA LEU A 198 0.54 -25.99 -0.54
C LEU A 198 -0.82 -25.47 -1.03
N LEU A 199 -1.04 -25.33 -2.34
CA LEU A 199 -2.33 -24.92 -2.91
C LEU A 199 -3.45 -25.92 -2.56
N GLU A 200 -3.15 -27.22 -2.60
CA GLU A 200 -4.08 -28.27 -2.16
C GLU A 200 -4.43 -28.14 -0.66
N LYS A 201 -3.44 -27.77 0.17
CA LYS A 201 -3.66 -27.50 1.60
C LYS A 201 -4.51 -26.26 1.81
N TYR A 202 -4.33 -25.18 1.04
CA TYR A 202 -5.20 -24.01 1.06
C TYR A 202 -6.65 -24.38 0.72
N LEU A 203 -6.87 -25.15 -0.35
CA LEU A 203 -8.22 -25.58 -0.73
C LEU A 203 -8.87 -26.49 0.33
N SER A 204 -8.10 -27.40 0.92
CA SER A 204 -8.58 -28.25 2.02
C SER A 204 -8.93 -27.44 3.27
N ALA A 205 -8.09 -26.47 3.63
CA ALA A 205 -8.31 -25.57 4.74
C ALA A 205 -9.55 -24.68 4.51
N ALA A 206 -9.69 -24.10 3.32
CA ALA A 206 -10.84 -23.30 2.94
C ALA A 206 -12.16 -24.08 3.08
N LYS A 207 -12.21 -25.33 2.59
CA LYS A 207 -13.38 -26.20 2.76
C LYS A 207 -13.70 -26.45 4.23
N LYS A 208 -12.70 -26.81 5.06
CA LYS A 208 -12.88 -27.02 6.51
C LYS A 208 -13.44 -25.77 7.21
N VAL A 209 -12.98 -24.59 6.81
CA VAL A 209 -13.45 -23.30 7.36
C VAL A 209 -14.92 -23.08 7.01
N ILE A 210 -15.29 -23.20 5.74
CA ILE A 210 -16.68 -23.03 5.31
C ILE A 210 -17.58 -24.10 5.93
N ASP A 211 -17.15 -25.35 6.03
CA ASP A 211 -17.92 -26.39 6.70
C ASP A 211 -18.19 -26.06 8.17
N SER A 212 -17.20 -25.51 8.87
CA SER A 212 -17.36 -25.06 10.26
C SER A 212 -18.31 -23.87 10.38
N VAL A 213 -18.26 -22.91 9.45
CA VAL A 213 -19.19 -21.77 9.41
C VAL A 213 -20.63 -22.23 9.26
N TYR A 214 -20.88 -23.24 8.42
CA TYR A 214 -22.24 -23.74 8.18
C TYR A 214 -22.75 -24.68 9.28
N ALA A 215 -21.83 -25.32 10.02
CA ALA A 215 -22.17 -26.16 11.17
C ALA A 215 -22.62 -25.34 12.39
N ASP A 216 -22.12 -24.10 12.55
CA ASP A 216 -22.51 -23.20 13.65
C ASP A 216 -23.51 -22.12 13.18
N PRO A 217 -24.76 -22.14 13.66
CA PRO A 217 -25.77 -21.14 13.29
C PRO A 217 -25.37 -19.70 13.61
N ALA A 218 -24.57 -19.47 14.66
CA ALA A 218 -24.11 -18.13 15.03
C ALA A 218 -23.08 -17.59 14.03
N LEU A 219 -22.13 -18.43 13.60
CA LEU A 219 -21.16 -18.09 12.56
C LEU A 219 -21.85 -17.90 11.22
N LYS A 220 -22.75 -18.81 10.84
CA LYS A 220 -23.52 -18.72 9.58
C LYS A 220 -24.26 -17.40 9.47
N LYS A 221 -24.93 -16.96 10.54
CA LYS A 221 -25.63 -15.66 10.57
C LYS A 221 -24.70 -14.45 10.51
N LYS A 222 -23.48 -14.56 11.06
CA LYS A 222 -22.47 -13.50 10.99
C LYS A 222 -21.90 -13.37 9.58
N VAL A 223 -21.65 -14.49 8.91
CA VAL A 223 -21.06 -14.55 7.57
C VAL A 223 -22.12 -14.23 6.50
N ILE A 224 -23.29 -14.84 6.57
CA ILE A 224 -24.43 -14.60 5.70
C ILE A 224 -25.39 -13.64 6.40
N PHE A 225 -25.02 -12.36 6.41
CA PHE A 225 -25.80 -11.31 7.09
C PHE A 225 -27.00 -10.81 6.26
N LYS A 226 -27.06 -11.14 4.96
CA LYS A 226 -28.14 -10.75 4.05
C LYS A 226 -28.73 -11.98 3.36
N LEU A 227 -30.04 -12.11 3.42
CA LEU A 227 -30.85 -13.11 2.74
C LEU A 227 -31.69 -12.43 1.64
N PRO A 228 -32.13 -13.17 0.60
CA PRO A 228 -33.08 -12.66 -0.37
C PRO A 228 -34.40 -12.25 0.31
N ASP A 229 -34.95 -11.12 -0.11
CA ASP A 229 -36.20 -10.56 0.38
C ASP A 229 -36.97 -9.93 -0.79
N THR A 230 -38.08 -9.23 -0.52
CA THR A 230 -38.90 -8.61 -1.56
C THR A 230 -38.17 -7.50 -2.33
N GLU A 231 -37.13 -6.91 -1.75
CA GLU A 231 -36.34 -5.84 -2.37
C GLU A 231 -35.08 -6.38 -3.08
N ASN A 232 -34.58 -7.55 -2.66
CA ASN A 232 -33.32 -8.12 -3.12
C ASN A 232 -33.54 -9.53 -3.65
N ASP A 233 -33.36 -9.69 -4.96
CA ASP A 233 -33.28 -11.01 -5.57
C ASP A 233 -32.07 -11.80 -5.02
N PRO A 234 -32.05 -13.14 -5.19
CA PRO A 234 -30.94 -13.97 -4.70
C PRO A 234 -29.56 -13.49 -5.18
N LYS A 235 -29.46 -13.00 -6.41
CA LYS A 235 -28.21 -12.50 -6.97
C LYS A 235 -27.74 -11.22 -6.26
N SER A 236 -28.63 -10.27 -6.00
CA SER A 236 -28.31 -9.00 -5.33
C SER A 236 -27.95 -9.23 -3.86
N ALA A 237 -28.65 -10.13 -3.17
CA ALA A 237 -28.31 -10.53 -1.80
C ALA A 237 -26.92 -11.18 -1.74
N ALA A 238 -26.62 -12.11 -2.65
CA ALA A 238 -25.30 -12.74 -2.75
C ALA A 238 -24.20 -11.72 -3.03
N ARG A 239 -24.45 -10.77 -3.93
CA ARG A 239 -23.51 -9.69 -4.25
C ARG A 239 -23.13 -8.87 -3.02
N GLN A 240 -24.09 -8.51 -2.16
CA GLN A 240 -23.80 -7.76 -0.93
C GLN A 240 -22.90 -8.55 0.03
N VAL A 241 -23.22 -9.84 0.24
CA VAL A 241 -22.44 -10.72 1.11
C VAL A 241 -21.01 -10.89 0.57
N LEU A 242 -20.87 -11.19 -0.72
CA LEU A 242 -19.58 -11.41 -1.36
C LEU A 242 -18.73 -10.13 -1.43
N THR A 243 -19.35 -8.97 -1.70
CA THR A 243 -18.64 -7.68 -1.71
C THR A 243 -18.04 -7.38 -0.34
N TYR A 244 -18.80 -7.62 0.74
CA TYR A 244 -18.31 -7.39 2.10
C TYR A 244 -17.08 -8.25 2.40
N HIS A 245 -17.17 -9.57 2.21
CA HIS A 245 -16.07 -10.49 2.52
C HIS A 245 -14.88 -10.33 1.59
N ALA A 246 -15.10 -10.09 0.29
CA ALA A 246 -14.03 -9.89 -0.67
C ALA A 246 -13.26 -8.59 -0.42
N THR A 247 -13.92 -7.52 0.04
CA THR A 247 -13.24 -6.26 0.39
C THR A 247 -12.29 -6.46 1.56
N LEU A 248 -12.70 -7.26 2.55
CA LEU A 248 -11.86 -7.60 3.70
C LEU A 248 -10.73 -8.56 3.33
N ALA A 249 -11.01 -9.58 2.50
CA ALA A 249 -10.03 -10.57 2.09
C ALA A 249 -8.94 -9.97 1.18
N TYR A 250 -9.33 -9.19 0.16
CA TYR A 250 -8.39 -8.59 -0.81
C TYR A 250 -7.76 -7.30 -0.30
N ARG A 251 -8.29 -6.74 0.80
CA ARG A 251 -7.79 -5.51 1.45
C ARG A 251 -7.68 -4.32 0.49
N ARG A 252 -8.56 -4.27 -0.51
CA ARG A 252 -8.62 -3.21 -1.53
C ARG A 252 -10.05 -2.98 -2.00
N ARG A 253 -10.27 -1.89 -2.74
CA ARG A 253 -11.53 -1.68 -3.46
C ARG A 253 -11.70 -2.77 -4.52
N LEU A 254 -12.91 -3.33 -4.58
CA LEU A 254 -13.28 -4.34 -5.56
C LEU A 254 -13.71 -3.69 -6.87
N SER A 255 -13.26 -4.27 -7.98
CA SER A 255 -13.82 -4.01 -9.30
C SER A 255 -14.92 -5.03 -9.61
N GLU A 256 -15.68 -4.79 -10.69
CA GLU A 256 -16.64 -5.79 -11.20
C GLU A 256 -15.93 -7.07 -11.65
N GLU A 257 -14.72 -6.96 -12.17
CA GLU A 257 -13.91 -8.11 -12.63
C GLU A 257 -13.53 -9.04 -11.47
N ASP A 258 -13.35 -8.49 -10.27
CA ASP A 258 -13.05 -9.29 -9.07
C ASP A 258 -14.28 -10.07 -8.56
N LEU A 259 -15.47 -9.47 -8.70
CA LEU A 259 -16.72 -10.03 -8.21
C LEU A 259 -17.34 -11.03 -9.19
N ASP A 260 -17.14 -10.85 -10.48
CA ASP A 260 -17.75 -11.67 -11.53
C ASP A 260 -17.45 -13.19 -11.39
N PRO A 261 -16.21 -13.64 -11.11
CA PRO A 261 -15.94 -15.07 -10.86
C PRO A 261 -16.73 -15.64 -9.68
N LEU A 262 -16.88 -14.86 -8.60
CA LEU A 262 -17.60 -15.27 -7.39
C LEU A 262 -19.11 -15.36 -7.66
N LEU A 263 -19.66 -14.37 -8.37
CA LEU A 263 -21.07 -14.37 -8.75
C LEU A 263 -21.40 -15.47 -9.76
N LYS A 264 -20.47 -15.81 -10.66
CA LYS A 264 -20.59 -16.97 -11.56
C LYS A 264 -20.60 -18.29 -10.79
N ALA A 265 -19.74 -18.42 -9.77
CA ALA A 265 -19.74 -19.60 -8.91
C ALA A 265 -21.07 -19.74 -8.13
N PHE A 266 -21.61 -18.64 -7.63
CA PHE A 266 -22.93 -18.61 -7.00
C PHE A 266 -24.05 -19.01 -7.98
N ALA A 267 -24.07 -18.42 -9.19
CA ALA A 267 -25.10 -18.69 -10.19
C ALA A 267 -25.09 -20.15 -10.65
N ARG A 268 -23.91 -20.75 -10.82
CA ARG A 268 -23.78 -22.20 -11.11
C ARG A 268 -24.35 -23.04 -9.97
N ALA A 269 -24.06 -22.70 -8.73
CA ALA A 269 -24.59 -23.43 -7.58
C ALA A 269 -26.12 -23.33 -7.48
N GLN A 270 -26.72 -22.20 -7.87
CA GLN A 270 -28.17 -22.07 -7.98
C GLN A 270 -28.78 -22.91 -9.11
N GLN A 271 -28.07 -23.10 -10.23
CA GLN A 271 -28.52 -23.99 -11.31
C GLN A 271 -28.55 -25.46 -10.89
N ASP A 272 -27.71 -25.85 -9.92
CA ASP A 272 -27.72 -27.18 -9.31
C ASP A 272 -28.87 -27.36 -8.28
N ASP A 273 -29.91 -26.50 -8.33
CA ASP A 273 -31.05 -26.49 -7.41
C ASP A 273 -30.69 -26.42 -5.92
N LYS A 274 -29.55 -25.80 -5.59
CA LYS A 274 -29.16 -25.56 -4.19
C LYS A 274 -29.92 -24.38 -3.62
N ASP A 275 -30.24 -24.45 -2.33
CA ASP A 275 -30.78 -23.30 -1.62
C ASP A 275 -29.80 -22.10 -1.63
N PHE A 276 -30.30 -20.91 -1.32
CA PHE A 276 -29.50 -19.68 -1.35
C PHE A 276 -28.24 -19.75 -0.48
N GLU A 277 -28.37 -20.29 0.75
CA GLU A 277 -27.24 -20.38 1.67
C GLU A 277 -26.20 -21.37 1.15
N GLN A 278 -26.61 -22.53 0.64
CA GLN A 278 -25.72 -23.54 0.05
C GLN A 278 -25.05 -23.02 -1.22
N SER A 279 -25.73 -22.18 -1.99
CA SER A 279 -25.18 -21.55 -3.20
C SER A 279 -24.02 -20.60 -2.90
N LEU A 280 -23.92 -20.07 -1.67
CA LEU A 280 -22.81 -19.23 -1.22
C LEU A 280 -21.55 -20.01 -0.81
N ARG A 281 -21.62 -21.34 -0.63
CA ARG A 281 -20.44 -22.12 -0.18
C ARG A 281 -19.26 -22.01 -1.14
N ALA A 282 -19.53 -22.21 -2.44
CA ALA A 282 -18.49 -22.21 -3.46
C ALA A 282 -17.75 -20.86 -3.55
N PRO A 283 -18.42 -19.70 -3.70
CA PRO A 283 -17.73 -18.42 -3.76
C PRO A 283 -17.07 -18.04 -2.42
N LEU A 284 -17.65 -18.37 -1.26
CA LEU A 284 -17.00 -18.13 0.03
C LEU A 284 -15.74 -19.00 0.22
N THR A 285 -15.72 -20.22 -0.33
CA THR A 285 -14.53 -21.06 -0.36
C THR A 285 -13.46 -20.47 -1.27
N ALA A 286 -13.86 -19.95 -2.44
CA ALA A 286 -12.94 -19.35 -3.41
C ALA A 286 -12.24 -18.10 -2.88
N LEU A 287 -12.85 -17.36 -1.95
CA LEU A 287 -12.23 -16.21 -1.28
C LEU A 287 -11.02 -16.54 -0.39
N LEU A 288 -10.86 -17.81 -0.01
CA LEU A 288 -9.86 -18.27 0.95
C LEU A 288 -8.62 -18.91 0.30
N VAL A 289 -8.56 -18.92 -1.03
CA VAL A 289 -7.52 -19.58 -1.83
C VAL A 289 -6.81 -18.56 -2.71
#